data_AF-A0A5J4TIB8-F1
#
_entry.id   AF-A0A5J4TIB8-F1
#
_cell.length_a   1.000
_cell.length_b   1.000
_cell.length_c   1.000
_cell.angle_alpha   90.00
_cell.angle_beta   90.00
_cell.angle_gamma   90.00
#
_symmetry.space_group_name_H-M   'P 1'
#
loop_
_entity.id
_entity.type
_entity.pdbx_description
1 polymer ?
#
loop_
_entity_poly.entity_id
_entity_poly.type
_entity_poly.pdbx_seq_one_letter_code
_entity_poly.pdbx_strand_id
1 'polypeptide(L)'
;MKHDRFIRIVEQLNYPISIINKNPNYVEFIDIDGVQKKINMLNQVTNTISLVQVLENGIWSIEALFQITGGFSIALGIVRDSYDIPAKTHYWNKSHTNHIGIFDGKSNEIPVYHKGQGTYGNGSFKDNQILRLEFDSFKGTLILFIDNVQQPVYFSGIKEKVRFIIYMYSAGCSCTIRSLKQLIAPTSRHVQNEVAVQW
;
A
#
# COMPACT_ATOMS: atom_id res chain seq x y z
N MET A 1 35.91 15.33 4.49
CA MET A 1 34.75 14.70 3.81
C MET A 1 34.54 13.31 4.40
N LYS A 2 33.69 13.18 5.42
CA LYS A 2 33.28 11.88 5.97
C LYS A 2 31.85 11.60 5.53
N HIS A 3 31.74 10.73 4.53
CA HIS A 3 30.61 9.86 4.19
C HIS A 3 29.16 10.32 4.46
N ASP A 4 28.57 11.02 3.49
CA ASP A 4 27.11 11.12 3.33
C ASP A 4 26.43 9.75 3.15
N ARG A 5 27.19 8.75 2.67
CA ARG A 5 26.71 7.37 2.50
C ARG A 5 26.44 6.65 3.83
N PHE A 6 27.12 7.04 4.92
CA PHE A 6 26.90 6.42 6.24
C PHE A 6 25.72 7.04 7.00
N ILE A 7 25.41 8.33 6.80
CA ILE A 7 24.25 8.98 7.45
C ILE A 7 22.92 8.40 6.93
N ARG A 8 22.80 8.16 5.61
CA ARG A 8 21.59 7.53 5.05
C ARG A 8 21.30 6.11 5.55
N ILE A 9 22.31 5.37 6.01
CA ILE A 9 22.15 4.00 6.52
C ILE A 9 21.56 4.00 7.94
N VAL A 10 21.68 5.10 8.69
CA VAL A 10 21.17 5.22 10.07
C VAL A 10 19.71 5.71 10.12
N GLU A 11 19.13 6.12 8.99
CA GLU A 11 17.82 6.78 8.97
C GLU A 11 16.62 5.82 8.82
N GLN A 12 16.81 4.57 8.37
CA GLN A 12 15.72 3.63 8.06
C GLN A 12 16.16 2.18 8.26
N LEU A 13 15.34 1.36 8.93
CA LEU A 13 15.54 -0.09 9.03
C LEU A 13 14.78 -0.78 7.90
N ASN A 14 15.47 -1.53 7.03
CA ASN A 14 14.83 -2.35 6.01
C ASN A 14 14.28 -3.63 6.64
N TYR A 15 13.06 -4.01 6.25
CA TYR A 15 12.39 -5.23 6.72
C TYR A 15 12.19 -6.20 5.56
N PRO A 16 12.26 -7.52 5.83
CA PRO A 16 12.00 -8.53 4.81
C PRO A 16 10.56 -8.43 4.31
N ILE A 17 10.39 -8.53 3.00
CA ILE A 17 9.06 -8.55 2.38
C ILE A 17 8.59 -10.01 2.36
N SER A 18 7.56 -10.30 3.15
CA SER A 18 6.88 -11.61 3.16
C SER A 18 5.40 -11.43 2.89
N ILE A 19 4.80 -12.37 2.17
CA ILE A 19 3.43 -12.26 1.64
C ILE A 19 2.57 -13.42 2.14
N ILE A 20 1.32 -13.10 2.49
CA ILE A 20 0.27 -14.08 2.76
C ILE A 20 -0.46 -14.34 1.45
N ASN A 21 -0.26 -15.53 0.88
CA ASN A 21 -0.87 -15.93 -0.38
C ASN A 21 -2.08 -16.85 -0.15
N LYS A 22 -3.27 -16.37 -0.51
CA LYS A 22 -4.52 -17.16 -0.47
C LYS A 22 -4.92 -17.72 -1.85
N ASN A 23 -4.18 -17.38 -2.90
CA ASN A 23 -4.51 -17.63 -4.30
C ASN A 23 -3.30 -18.17 -5.10
N PRO A 24 -2.62 -19.26 -4.66
CA PRO A 24 -1.35 -19.71 -5.25
C PRO A 24 -1.38 -20.08 -6.73
N ASN A 25 -2.54 -20.40 -7.28
CA ASN A 25 -2.67 -20.74 -8.70
C ASN A 25 -2.83 -19.51 -9.61
N TYR A 26 -2.92 -18.31 -9.07
CA TYR A 26 -3.27 -17.10 -9.82
C TYR A 26 -2.22 -15.99 -9.72
N VAL A 27 -1.31 -16.08 -8.75
CA VAL A 27 -0.25 -15.11 -8.53
C VAL A 27 1.08 -15.83 -8.38
N GLU A 28 2.09 -15.30 -9.04
CA GLU A 28 3.48 -15.71 -8.91
C GLU A 28 4.24 -14.65 -8.13
N PHE A 29 5.16 -15.09 -7.27
CA PHE A 29 6.08 -14.23 -6.55
C PHE A 29 7.51 -14.48 -6.98
N ILE A 30 8.24 -13.40 -7.23
CA ILE A 30 9.65 -13.45 -7.58
C ILE A 30 10.42 -12.59 -6.58
N ASP A 31 11.39 -13.19 -5.90
CA ASP A 31 12.36 -12.45 -5.10
C ASP A 31 13.43 -11.85 -6.02
N ILE A 32 13.66 -10.54 -5.91
CA ILE A 32 14.64 -9.81 -6.72
C ILE A 32 15.73 -9.30 -5.77
N ASP A 33 16.95 -9.78 -6.00
CA ASP A 33 18.17 -9.45 -5.26
C ASP A 33 18.06 -9.62 -3.73
N GLY A 34 17.12 -10.45 -3.26
CA GLY A 34 16.86 -10.67 -1.83
C GLY A 34 16.26 -9.48 -1.08
N VAL A 35 15.93 -8.38 -1.78
CA VAL A 35 15.44 -7.13 -1.18
C VAL A 35 14.02 -6.81 -1.64
N GLN A 36 13.75 -7.00 -2.93
CA GLN A 36 12.48 -6.64 -3.54
C GLN A 36 11.64 -7.88 -3.78
N LYS A 37 10.32 -7.71 -3.85
CA LYS A 37 9.41 -8.78 -4.22
C LYS A 37 8.49 -8.33 -5.36
N LYS A 38 8.51 -9.07 -6.45
CA LYS A 38 7.60 -8.89 -7.56
C LYS A 38 6.42 -9.85 -7.43
N ILE A 39 5.23 -9.32 -7.72
CA ILE A 39 3.95 -10.03 -7.77
C ILE A 39 3.48 -9.98 -9.21
N ASN A 40 3.34 -11.14 -9.86
CA ASN A 40 2.83 -11.26 -11.22
C ASN A 40 1.42 -11.86 -11.19
N MET A 41 0.49 -11.21 -11.90
CA MET A 41 -0.86 -11.73 -12.10
C MET A 41 -0.87 -12.68 -13.30
N LEU A 42 -1.08 -13.98 -13.04
CA LEU A 42 -1.10 -15.00 -14.08
C LEU A 42 -2.45 -15.01 -14.83
N ASN A 43 -3.54 -14.78 -14.10
CA ASN A 43 -4.90 -14.83 -14.64
C ASN A 43 -5.71 -13.62 -14.14
N GLN A 44 -6.80 -13.31 -14.85
CA GLN A 44 -7.72 -12.25 -14.45
C GLN A 44 -8.59 -12.74 -13.29
N VAL A 45 -8.20 -12.39 -12.07
CA VAL A 45 -8.96 -12.67 -10.86
C VAL A 45 -8.63 -11.62 -9.83
N THR A 46 -9.65 -11.25 -9.05
CA THR A 46 -9.50 -10.35 -7.93
C THR A 46 -8.50 -10.91 -6.90
N ASN A 47 -7.49 -10.13 -6.55
CA ASN A 47 -6.51 -10.48 -5.53
C ASN A 47 -6.28 -9.31 -4.60
N THR A 48 -6.64 -9.47 -3.32
CA THR A 48 -6.18 -8.60 -2.24
C THR A 48 -5.13 -9.37 -1.45
N ILE A 49 -3.87 -8.94 -1.56
CA ILE A 49 -2.69 -9.63 -1.06
C ILE A 49 -2.18 -8.86 0.16
N SER A 50 -2.01 -9.55 1.29
CA SER A 50 -1.47 -8.96 2.52
C SER A 50 0.02 -9.26 2.65
N LEU A 51 0.79 -8.28 3.13
CA LEU A 51 2.10 -8.56 3.71
C LEU A 51 1.94 -9.25 5.06
N VAL A 52 2.97 -9.99 5.48
CA VAL A 52 3.04 -10.64 6.79
C VAL A 52 3.36 -9.64 7.90
N GLN A 53 4.17 -8.61 7.59
CA GLN A 53 4.64 -7.66 8.59
C GLN A 53 3.47 -6.90 9.22
N VAL A 54 3.30 -7.10 10.53
CA VAL A 54 2.37 -6.33 11.36
C VAL A 54 2.98 -4.96 11.64
N LEU A 55 2.21 -3.91 11.39
CA LEU A 55 2.62 -2.53 11.57
C LEU A 55 2.17 -2.06 12.96
N GLU A 56 3.14 -1.92 13.85
CA GLU A 56 2.94 -1.40 15.20
C GLU A 56 4.18 -0.62 15.67
N ASN A 57 4.01 0.22 16.70
CA ASN A 57 5.08 0.91 17.42
C ASN A 57 6.14 1.55 16.51
N GLY A 58 5.71 2.36 15.54
CA GLY A 58 6.63 3.06 14.66
C GLY A 58 5.96 3.67 13.45
N ILE A 59 6.82 4.25 12.61
CA ILE A 59 6.45 4.79 11.33
C ILE A 59 6.92 3.82 10.26
N TRP A 60 6.01 3.35 9.43
CA TRP A 60 6.26 2.30 8.47
C TRP A 60 6.05 2.83 7.05
N SER A 61 6.91 2.41 6.13
CA SER A 61 6.81 2.80 4.73
C SER A 61 6.90 1.58 3.82
N ILE A 62 6.04 1.52 2.81
CA ILE A 62 6.12 0.57 1.70
C ILE A 62 6.21 1.35 0.39
N GLU A 63 7.12 0.95 -0.49
CA GLU A 63 7.20 1.46 -1.86
C GLU A 63 6.82 0.35 -2.84
N ALA A 64 5.90 0.64 -3.76
CA ALA A 64 5.45 -0.27 -4.78
C ALA A 64 5.46 0.42 -6.15
N LEU A 65 5.90 -0.30 -7.18
CA LEU A 65 5.83 0.12 -8.57
C LEU A 65 4.91 -0.83 -9.33
N PHE A 66 3.96 -0.28 -10.07
CA PHE A 66 3.05 -1.08 -10.88
C PHE A 66 3.43 -1.02 -12.35
N GLN A 67 3.34 -2.17 -13.00
CA GLN A 67 3.38 -2.30 -14.45
C GLN A 67 2.00 -2.78 -14.89
N ILE A 68 1.23 -1.88 -15.49
CA ILE A 68 -0.21 -2.03 -15.74
C ILE A 68 -0.42 -2.38 -17.22
N THR A 69 -1.19 -3.43 -17.47
CA THR A 69 -1.70 -3.78 -18.80
C THR A 69 -3.22 -3.52 -18.85
N GLY A 70 -3.70 -2.81 -19.87
CA GLY A 70 -5.14 -2.71 -20.16
C GLY A 70 -6.00 -1.82 -19.27
N GLY A 71 -5.42 -0.93 -18.43
CA GLY A 71 -6.16 0.17 -17.79
C GLY A 71 -7.02 -0.16 -16.57
N PHE A 72 -6.74 -1.26 -15.86
CA PHE A 72 -7.58 -1.77 -14.76
C PHE A 72 -7.10 -1.42 -13.34
N SER A 73 -7.97 -1.69 -12.37
CA SER A 73 -7.84 -1.39 -10.94
C SER A 73 -6.66 -2.07 -10.24
N ILE A 74 -5.71 -1.26 -9.81
CA ILE A 74 -4.68 -1.56 -8.82
C ILE A 74 -4.95 -0.72 -7.58
N ALA A 75 -4.60 -1.20 -6.39
CA ALA A 75 -4.71 -0.38 -5.18
C ALA A 75 -3.62 -0.71 -4.15
N LEU A 76 -3.30 0.26 -3.31
CA LEU A 76 -2.50 0.07 -2.10
C LEU A 76 -3.33 0.41 -0.88
N GLY A 77 -3.09 -0.25 0.25
CA GLY A 77 -3.80 0.11 1.45
C GLY A 77 -3.33 -0.62 2.69
N ILE A 78 -4.23 -0.68 3.66
CA ILE A 78 -4.05 -1.43 4.89
C ILE A 78 -5.26 -2.31 5.19
N VAL A 79 -5.00 -3.37 5.95
CA VAL A 79 -6.02 -4.23 6.56
C VAL A 79 -5.77 -4.33 8.06
N ARG A 80 -6.83 -4.48 8.87
CA ARG A 80 -6.69 -4.87 10.28
C ARG A 80 -5.89 -6.16 10.40
N ASP A 81 -4.98 -6.21 11.35
CA ASP A 81 -4.17 -7.42 11.60
C ASP A 81 -5.06 -8.63 11.97
N SER A 82 -6.11 -8.37 12.76
CA SER A 82 -7.08 -9.39 13.20
C SER A 82 -7.97 -9.96 12.09
N TYR A 83 -7.91 -9.41 10.86
CA TYR A 83 -8.76 -9.83 9.76
C TYR A 83 -8.01 -10.73 8.78
N ASP A 84 -8.43 -11.98 8.66
CA ASP A 84 -7.92 -12.88 7.61
C ASP A 84 -8.65 -12.59 6.29
N ILE A 85 -7.93 -12.10 5.29
CA ILE A 85 -8.50 -11.77 3.98
C ILE A 85 -8.81 -13.09 3.24
N PRO A 86 -10.07 -13.36 2.88
CA PRO A 86 -10.40 -14.55 2.10
C PRO A 86 -9.79 -14.53 0.70
N ALA A 87 -9.64 -15.72 0.11
CA ALA A 87 -9.27 -15.86 -1.30
C ALA A 87 -10.25 -15.09 -2.20
N LYS A 88 -9.72 -14.47 -3.26
CA LYS A 88 -10.47 -13.74 -4.29
C LYS A 88 -11.27 -12.53 -3.78
N THR A 89 -10.85 -11.95 -2.66
CA THR A 89 -11.52 -10.80 -2.03
C THR A 89 -11.38 -9.52 -2.84
N HIS A 90 -12.51 -8.88 -3.15
CA HIS A 90 -12.58 -7.52 -3.66
C HIS A 90 -12.76 -6.55 -2.49
N TYR A 91 -11.90 -5.53 -2.37
CA TYR A 91 -11.91 -4.61 -1.22
C TYR A 91 -13.23 -3.85 -1.04
N TRP A 92 -13.97 -3.61 -2.14
CA TRP A 92 -15.27 -2.92 -2.13
C TRP A 92 -16.41 -3.77 -1.53
N ASN A 93 -16.31 -5.11 -1.54
CA ASN A 93 -17.44 -5.93 -1.11
C ASN A 93 -17.75 -5.66 0.37
N LYS A 94 -19.04 -5.42 0.68
CA LYS A 94 -19.52 -4.93 1.98
C LYS A 94 -19.03 -5.74 3.19
N SER A 95 -18.78 -7.03 3.01
CA SER A 95 -18.22 -7.92 4.04
C SER A 95 -16.79 -7.58 4.48
N HIS A 96 -16.03 -6.82 3.69
CA HIS A 96 -14.60 -6.58 3.91
C HIS A 96 -14.28 -5.10 4.15
N THR A 97 -15.15 -4.18 3.72
CA THR A 97 -14.89 -2.72 3.73
C THR A 97 -14.68 -2.12 5.12
N ASN A 98 -15.12 -2.79 6.18
CA ASN A 98 -14.90 -2.34 7.56
C ASN A 98 -13.49 -2.67 8.08
N HIS A 99 -12.77 -3.57 7.41
CA HIS A 99 -11.45 -4.05 7.81
C HIS A 99 -10.33 -3.51 6.90
N ILE A 100 -10.70 -2.94 5.76
CA ILE A 100 -9.79 -2.57 4.68
C ILE A 100 -9.98 -1.09 4.34
N GLY A 101 -8.88 -0.38 4.15
CA GLY A 101 -8.86 0.97 3.62
C GLY A 101 -7.80 1.04 2.53
N ILE A 102 -8.17 1.59 1.38
CA ILE A 102 -7.33 1.56 0.19
C ILE A 102 -7.29 2.90 -0.52
N PHE A 103 -6.18 3.11 -1.21
CA PHE A 103 -5.99 4.08 -2.26
C PHE A 103 -6.12 3.36 -3.61
N ASP A 104 -7.22 3.59 -4.31
CA ASP A 104 -7.52 2.99 -5.61
C ASP A 104 -6.85 3.79 -6.73
N GLY A 105 -6.23 3.06 -7.66
CA GLY A 105 -5.56 3.62 -8.83
C GLY A 105 -6.47 3.79 -10.03
N LYS A 106 -7.73 3.32 -9.97
CA LYS A 106 -8.67 3.50 -11.07
C LYS A 106 -8.86 4.98 -11.36
N SER A 107 -8.96 5.33 -12.64
CA SER A 107 -9.21 6.69 -13.14
C SER A 107 -10.58 7.27 -12.74
N ASN A 108 -11.39 6.53 -11.98
CA ASN A 108 -12.64 7.05 -11.46
C ASN A 108 -12.30 7.95 -10.27
N GLU A 109 -12.91 9.12 -10.24
CA GLU A 109 -12.58 10.28 -9.40
C GLU A 109 -12.52 10.05 -7.88
N ILE A 110 -12.78 8.84 -7.40
CA ILE A 110 -12.77 8.43 -6.00
C ILE A 110 -11.55 7.54 -5.72
N PRO A 111 -10.38 8.11 -5.38
CA PRO A 111 -9.16 7.35 -5.16
C PRO A 111 -9.03 6.77 -3.75
N VAL A 112 -9.91 7.08 -2.79
CA VAL A 112 -9.78 6.57 -1.40
C VAL A 112 -11.07 5.91 -0.93
N TYR A 113 -11.00 4.66 -0.47
CA TYR A 113 -12.17 3.90 -0.03
C TYR A 113 -12.02 3.29 1.35
N HIS A 114 -13.09 3.41 2.14
CA HIS A 114 -13.26 2.69 3.40
C HIS A 114 -14.74 2.67 3.81
N LYS A 115 -15.19 1.61 4.50
CA LYS A 115 -16.61 1.42 4.92
C LYS A 115 -17.64 1.58 3.79
N GLY A 116 -17.25 1.25 2.55
CA GLY A 116 -18.09 1.39 1.36
C GLY A 116 -18.31 2.83 0.92
N GLN A 117 -17.59 3.79 1.51
CA GLN A 117 -17.59 5.19 1.13
C GLN A 117 -16.32 5.55 0.38
N GLY A 118 -16.49 6.43 -0.59
CA GLY A 118 -15.44 6.94 -1.44
C GLY A 118 -15.09 8.38 -1.11
N THR A 119 -13.82 8.76 -1.19
CA THR A 119 -13.37 10.15 -1.02
C THR A 119 -12.46 10.58 -2.17
N TYR A 120 -12.75 11.77 -2.70
CA TYR A 120 -12.10 12.44 -3.82
C TYR A 120 -10.91 13.29 -3.33
N GLY A 121 -9.89 13.48 -4.17
CA GLY A 121 -8.86 14.52 -3.95
C GLY A 121 -7.41 14.09 -4.22
N ASN A 122 -7.13 12.79 -4.29
CA ASN A 122 -5.80 12.31 -4.68
C ASN A 122 -5.67 12.18 -6.20
N GLY A 123 -4.44 12.26 -6.71
CA GLY A 123 -4.14 11.98 -8.12
C GLY A 123 -4.37 10.51 -8.48
N SER A 124 -4.67 10.27 -9.76
CA SER A 124 -4.77 8.91 -10.31
C SER A 124 -3.39 8.27 -10.47
N PHE A 125 -3.35 6.94 -10.41
CA PHE A 125 -2.11 6.19 -10.60
C PHE A 125 -1.84 6.02 -12.10
N LYS A 126 -0.56 6.15 -12.48
CA LYS A 126 -0.09 5.89 -13.84
C LYS A 126 0.91 4.74 -13.84
N ASP A 127 1.09 4.16 -15.01
CA ASP A 127 2.05 3.10 -15.23
C ASP A 127 3.48 3.56 -14.88
N ASN A 128 4.26 2.66 -14.27
CA ASN A 128 5.65 2.88 -13.84
C ASN A 128 5.87 4.02 -12.81
N GLN A 129 4.83 4.48 -12.12
CA GLN A 129 4.99 5.39 -10.98
C GLN A 129 5.35 4.63 -9.70
N ILE A 130 6.09 5.30 -8.83
CA ILE A 130 6.37 4.80 -7.49
C ILE A 130 5.27 5.30 -6.56
N LEU A 131 4.50 4.36 -6.04
CA LEU A 131 3.52 4.61 -4.98
C LEU A 131 4.16 4.28 -3.65
N ARG A 132 4.03 5.18 -2.69
CA ARG A 132 4.53 4.96 -1.33
C ARG A 132 3.40 5.21 -0.33
N LEU A 133 3.24 4.28 0.61
CA LEU A 133 2.43 4.53 1.79
C LEU A 133 3.33 4.78 2.98
N GLU A 134 2.97 5.76 3.80
CA GLU A 134 3.55 6.00 5.12
C GLU A 134 2.46 5.82 6.18
N PHE A 135 2.64 4.85 7.05
CA PHE A 135 1.79 4.61 8.21
C PHE A 135 2.51 5.11 9.47
N ASP A 136 1.94 6.09 10.17
CA ASP A 136 2.43 6.57 11.45
C ASP A 136 1.53 6.01 12.56
N SER A 137 2.01 5.02 13.32
CA SER A 137 1.23 4.40 14.39
C SER A 137 1.04 5.31 15.60
N PHE A 138 1.87 6.35 15.77
CA PHE A 138 1.77 7.28 16.89
C PHE A 138 0.66 8.31 16.65
N LYS A 139 0.51 8.75 15.39
CA LYS A 139 -0.58 9.65 14.98
C LYS A 139 -1.83 8.90 14.52
N GLY A 140 -1.71 7.61 14.20
CA GLY A 140 -2.81 6.82 13.66
C GLY A 140 -3.19 7.24 12.25
N THR A 141 -2.20 7.56 11.40
CA THR A 141 -2.41 8.08 10.04
C THR A 141 -1.80 7.19 8.97
N LEU A 142 -2.45 7.07 7.81
CA LEU A 142 -1.91 6.45 6.60
C LEU A 142 -1.97 7.43 5.44
N ILE A 143 -0.81 7.76 4.87
CA ILE A 143 -0.65 8.80 3.85
C ILE A 143 -0.08 8.18 2.58
N LEU A 144 -0.65 8.58 1.44
CA LEU A 144 -0.18 8.20 0.11
C LEU A 144 0.79 9.25 -0.46
N PHE A 145 1.82 8.77 -1.13
CA PHE A 145 2.71 9.56 -1.98
C PHE A 145 2.74 8.96 -3.38
N ILE A 146 2.68 9.81 -4.40
CA ILE A 146 2.83 9.44 -5.82
C ILE A 146 4.10 10.13 -6.33
N ASP A 147 5.09 9.35 -6.76
CA ASP A 147 6.42 9.86 -7.17
C ASP A 147 7.02 10.86 -6.16
N ASN A 148 6.93 10.49 -4.87
CA ASN A 148 7.36 11.29 -3.71
C ASN A 148 6.54 12.56 -3.43
N VAL A 149 5.43 12.80 -4.15
CA VAL A 149 4.49 13.89 -3.86
C VAL A 149 3.40 13.39 -2.93
N GLN A 150 3.36 13.93 -1.71
CA GLN A 150 2.30 13.64 -0.73
C GLN A 150 0.92 14.02 -1.28
N GLN A 151 -0.05 13.13 -1.12
CA GLN A 151 -1.42 13.33 -1.54
C GLN A 151 -2.29 13.86 -0.38
N PRO A 152 -3.31 14.70 -0.65
CA PRO A 152 -4.05 15.43 0.38
C PRO A 152 -5.09 14.58 1.14
N VAL A 153 -5.62 13.52 0.53
CA VAL A 153 -6.57 12.61 1.17
C VAL A 153 -5.81 11.48 1.83
N TYR A 154 -6.02 11.28 3.12
CA TYR A 154 -5.31 10.29 3.94
C TYR A 154 -6.26 9.64 4.95
N PHE A 155 -5.87 8.50 5.53
CA PHE A 155 -6.63 7.91 6.64
C PHE A 155 -6.14 8.43 7.98
N SER A 156 -7.06 8.60 8.93
CA SER A 156 -6.78 8.99 10.30
C SER A 156 -7.57 8.15 11.29
N GLY A 157 -7.19 8.19 12.58
CA GLY A 157 -7.89 7.49 13.64
C GLY A 157 -7.58 5.99 13.73
N ILE A 158 -6.52 5.52 13.05
CA ILE A 158 -6.08 4.13 13.11
C ILE A 158 -5.43 3.87 14.47
N LYS A 159 -6.05 3.01 15.29
CA LYS A 159 -5.59 2.72 16.66
C LYS A 159 -5.19 1.26 16.85
N GLU A 160 -5.65 0.37 15.98
CA GLU A 160 -5.29 -1.03 16.01
C GLU A 160 -4.06 -1.32 15.13
N LYS A 161 -3.51 -2.53 15.30
CA LYS A 161 -2.47 -3.05 14.42
C LYS A 161 -3.04 -3.33 13.04
N VAL A 162 -2.25 -3.01 12.02
CA VAL A 162 -2.63 -3.19 10.62
C VAL A 162 -1.48 -3.82 9.83
N ARG A 163 -1.76 -4.27 8.61
CA ARG A 163 -0.76 -4.76 7.64
C ARG A 163 -0.95 -4.06 6.31
N PHE A 164 0.13 -3.82 5.58
CA PHE A 164 0.02 -3.33 4.21
C PHE A 164 -0.61 -4.38 3.31
N ILE A 165 -1.43 -3.92 2.37
CA ILE A 165 -2.07 -4.75 1.35
C ILE A 165 -1.89 -4.15 -0.05
N ILE A 166 -1.94 -5.01 -1.05
CA ILE A 166 -1.93 -4.67 -2.47
C ILE A 166 -3.13 -5.34 -3.13
N TYR A 167 -3.86 -4.57 -3.92
CA TYR A 167 -4.94 -5.09 -4.75
C TYR A 167 -4.52 -5.13 -6.22
N MET A 168 -4.81 -6.25 -6.88
CA MET A 168 -4.59 -6.45 -8.31
C MET A 168 -5.72 -7.30 -8.91
N TYR A 169 -6.03 -7.06 -10.18
CA TYR A 169 -7.12 -7.77 -10.88
C TYR A 169 -6.72 -8.36 -12.23
N SER A 170 -6.01 -7.61 -13.07
CA SER A 170 -5.81 -7.99 -14.46
C SER A 170 -4.61 -8.90 -14.70
N ALA A 171 -4.80 -9.88 -15.58
CA ALA A 171 -3.73 -10.75 -16.06
C ALA A 171 -2.63 -9.94 -16.76
N GLY A 172 -1.37 -10.31 -16.56
CA GLY A 172 -0.22 -9.63 -17.14
C GLY A 172 0.21 -8.35 -16.41
N CYS A 173 -0.60 -7.83 -15.48
CA CYS A 173 -0.15 -6.78 -14.57
C CYS A 173 0.87 -7.33 -13.58
N SER A 174 1.81 -6.49 -13.15
CA SER A 174 2.72 -6.81 -12.05
C SER A 174 2.88 -5.66 -11.07
N CYS A 175 3.25 -6.00 -9.84
CA CYS A 175 3.62 -5.06 -8.80
C CYS A 175 4.99 -5.45 -8.24
N THR A 176 5.95 -4.53 -8.25
CA THR A 176 7.23 -4.71 -7.57
C THR A 176 7.20 -3.92 -6.27
N ILE A 177 7.19 -4.63 -5.14
CA ILE A 177 7.43 -4.04 -3.83
C ILE A 177 8.93 -3.78 -3.73
N ARG A 178 9.30 -2.50 -3.76
CA ARG A 178 10.70 -2.05 -3.82
C ARG A 178 11.33 -1.98 -2.44
N SER A 179 10.54 -1.63 -1.44
CA SER A 179 11.03 -1.56 -0.07
C SER A 179 9.89 -1.68 0.95
N LEU A 180 10.23 -2.23 2.11
CA LEU A 180 9.46 -2.16 3.34
C LEU A 180 10.41 -1.68 4.43
N LYS A 181 10.06 -0.59 5.10
CA LYS A 181 10.96 0.09 6.03
C LYS A 181 10.23 0.56 7.27
N GLN A 182 10.95 0.61 8.39
CA GLN A 182 10.59 1.42 9.53
C GLN A 182 11.42 2.71 9.49
N LEU A 183 10.75 3.85 9.60
CA LEU A 183 11.33 5.20 9.55
C LEU A 183 11.55 5.71 10.98
N ILE A 184 12.64 6.45 11.19
CA ILE A 184 12.92 7.09 12.49
C ILE A 184 12.05 8.33 12.75
N ALA A 185 11.52 8.94 11.70
CA ALA A 185 10.72 10.16 11.73
C ALA A 185 9.72 10.17 10.55
N PRO A 186 8.58 10.85 10.69
CA PRO A 186 7.63 10.97 9.59
C PRO A 186 8.25 11.81 8.47
N THR A 187 7.97 11.45 7.23
CA THR A 187 8.33 12.29 6.06
C THR A 187 7.15 13.11 5.57
N SER A 188 5.96 12.80 6.09
CA SER A 188 4.76 13.58 5.86
C SER A 188 4.83 14.98 6.47
N ARG A 189 4.19 15.93 5.78
CA ARG A 189 4.05 17.34 6.15
C ARG A 189 2.63 17.80 5.93
N HIS A 190 2.28 18.98 6.41
CA HIS A 190 1.00 19.58 6.07
C HIS A 190 0.97 19.93 4.57
N VAL A 191 -0.12 19.59 3.89
CA VAL A 191 -0.41 19.98 2.50
C VAL A 191 -1.76 20.68 2.40
N GLN A 192 -1.93 21.50 1.36
CA GLN A 192 -3.19 22.21 1.13
C GLN A 192 -4.32 21.22 0.79
N ASN A 193 -5.54 21.53 1.23
CA ASN A 193 -6.77 20.76 0.96
C ASN A 193 -6.77 19.35 1.58
N GLU A 194 -6.09 19.18 2.72
CA GLU A 194 -6.10 17.92 3.46
C GLU A 194 -7.51 17.45 3.81
N VAL A 195 -7.80 16.17 3.51
CA VAL A 195 -9.05 15.51 3.86
C VAL A 195 -8.74 14.21 4.59
N ALA A 196 -9.21 14.12 5.84
CA ALA A 196 -9.03 12.95 6.67
C ALA A 196 -10.21 11.98 6.53
N VAL A 197 -9.95 10.78 6.01
CA VAL A 197 -10.91 9.67 6.00
C VAL A 197 -10.79 8.93 7.34
N GLN A 198 -11.91 8.81 8.06
CA GLN A 198 -11.93 8.10 9.34
C GLN A 198 -11.89 6.59 9.13
N TRP A 199 -10.93 5.93 9.80
CA TRP A 199 -10.82 4.48 9.90
C TRP A 199 -11.94 3.84 10.74
#